data_AF-A0A9Q3PMF1-F1
#
_entry.id   AF-A0A9Q3PMF1-F1
#
_cell.length_a   1.000
_cell.length_b   1.000
_cell.length_c   1.000
_cell.angle_alpha   90.00
_cell.angle_beta   90.00
_cell.angle_gamma   90.00
#
_symmetry.space_group_name_H-M   'P 1'
#
loop_
_entity.id
_entity.type
_entity.pdbx_description
1 polymer ?
#
loop_
_entity_poly.entity_id
_entity_poly.type
_entity_poly.pdbx_seq_one_letter_code
_entity_poly.pdbx_strand_id
1 'polypeptide(L)'
;MVERGHKQLKDALVKMCGESGGKWKKYPPLVTLADRISTKRTTGFSPFELQFGQLPVLPIDIETKTFLAVEWHKISTTEELLEARANQLEGKEEMRRKAAEKLKNSRED
;
A
#
# COMPACT_ATOMS: atom_id res chain seq x y z
N MET A 1 4.93 -17.60 13.98
CA MET A 1 4.26 -16.67 13.04
C MET A 1 5.05 -15.37 12.83
N VAL A 2 6.37 -15.36 13.08
CA VAL A 2 7.22 -14.17 12.87
C VAL A 2 7.91 -14.25 11.52
N GLU A 3 8.55 -15.39 11.22
CA GLU A 3 9.30 -15.60 9.99
C GLU A 3 8.47 -15.47 8.72
N ARG A 4 7.24 -16.01 8.73
CA ARG A 4 6.32 -15.89 7.58
C ARG A 4 5.99 -14.44 7.29
N GLY A 5 5.59 -13.66 8.30
CA GLY A 5 5.27 -12.23 8.17
C GLY A 5 6.46 -11.39 7.70
N HIS A 6 7.65 -11.68 8.23
CA HIS A 6 8.88 -11.00 7.82
C HIS A 6 9.25 -11.28 6.36
N LYS A 7 8.91 -12.47 5.83
CA LYS A 7 9.14 -12.78 4.43
C LYS A 7 8.40 -11.81 3.51
N GLN A 8 7.10 -11.60 3.71
CA GLN A 8 6.35 -10.69 2.82
C GLN A 8 6.78 -9.22 2.96
N LEU A 9 7.16 -8.79 4.16
CA LEU A 9 7.75 -7.46 4.38
C LEU A 9 9.06 -7.29 3.61
N LYS A 10 9.95 -8.28 3.67
CA LYS A 10 11.20 -8.28 2.92
C LYS A 10 10.94 -8.27 1.41
N ASP A 11 10.04 -9.12 0.92
CA ASP A 11 9.75 -9.25 -0.50
C ASP A 11 9.15 -7.94 -1.05
N ALA A 12 8.22 -7.31 -0.32
CA ALA A 12 7.70 -5.98 -0.66
C ALA A 12 8.79 -4.90 -0.64
N LEU A 13 9.71 -4.94 0.35
CA LEU A 13 10.82 -4.00 0.42
C LEU A 13 11.76 -4.15 -0.79
N VAL A 14 12.08 -5.38 -1.21
CA VAL A 14 12.89 -5.65 -2.40
C VAL A 14 12.21 -5.08 -3.64
N LYS A 15 10.90 -5.29 -3.82
CA LYS A 15 10.15 -4.70 -4.95
C LYS A 15 10.19 -3.17 -4.95
N MET A 16 10.00 -2.55 -3.78
CA MET A 16 10.08 -1.08 -3.63
C MET A 16 11.47 -0.51 -3.94
N CYS A 17 12.54 -1.26 -3.69
CA CYS A 17 13.91 -0.83 -3.99
C CYS A 17 14.30 -1.00 -5.46
N GLY A 18 13.55 -1.79 -6.23
CA GLY A 18 13.85 -2.12 -7.62
C GLY A 18 15.19 -2.86 -7.79
N GLU A 19 15.63 -3.01 -9.04
CA GLU A 19 16.81 -3.81 -9.41
C GLU A 19 18.13 -3.32 -8.79
N SER A 20 18.25 -2.01 -8.55
CA SER A 20 19.48 -1.42 -8.00
C SER A 20 19.66 -1.66 -6.50
N GLY A 21 18.60 -2.03 -5.76
CA GLY A 21 18.61 -2.05 -4.29
C GLY A 21 18.85 -0.67 -3.65
N GLY A 22 18.92 0.38 -4.45
CA GLY A 22 19.24 1.73 -4.03
C GLY A 22 18.13 2.36 -3.18
N LYS A 23 18.50 3.30 -2.31
CA LYS A 23 17.57 4.03 -1.43
C LYS A 23 16.77 3.12 -0.49
N TRP A 24 17.22 1.89 -0.23
CA TRP A 24 16.51 0.96 0.65
C TRP A 24 16.15 1.58 2.00
N LYS A 25 17.00 2.44 2.58
CA LYS A 25 16.71 3.14 3.85
C LYS A 25 15.43 3.97 3.83
N LYS A 26 14.95 4.38 2.66
CA LYS A 26 13.73 5.19 2.49
C LYS A 26 12.44 4.40 2.70
N TYR A 27 12.42 3.13 2.29
CA TYR A 27 11.18 2.36 2.14
C TYR A 27 10.71 1.56 3.38
N PRO A 28 11.54 1.18 4.37
CA PRO A 28 11.09 0.43 5.54
C PRO A 28 9.94 1.10 6.30
N PRO A 29 9.96 2.42 6.55
CA PRO A 29 8.81 3.08 7.19
C PRO A 29 7.52 2.93 6.37
N LEU A 30 7.60 3.05 5.04
CA LEU A 30 6.45 2.94 4.13
C LEU A 30 5.90 1.52 4.09
N VAL A 31 6.76 0.51 3.92
CA VAL A 31 6.35 -0.90 3.87
C VAL A 31 5.81 -1.36 5.22
N THR A 32 6.42 -0.94 6.32
CA THR A 32 5.95 -1.29 7.66
C THR A 32 4.60 -0.63 7.97
N LEU A 33 4.41 0.63 7.56
CA LEU A 33 3.13 1.30 7.71
C LEU A 33 2.06 0.63 6.85
N ALA A 34 2.37 0.31 5.58
CA ALA A 34 1.49 -0.43 4.69
C ALA A 34 1.02 -1.75 5.31
N ASP A 35 1.92 -2.48 5.99
CA ASP A 35 1.57 -3.73 6.67
C ASP A 35 0.64 -3.54 7.87
N ARG A 36 0.85 -2.46 8.63
CA ARG A 36 0.02 -2.13 9.80
C ARG A 36 -1.39 -1.68 9.42
N ILE A 37 -1.55 -0.99 8.29
CA ILE A 37 -2.86 -0.49 7.84
C ILE A 37 -3.60 -1.46 6.92
N SER A 38 -2.96 -2.56 6.51
CA SER A 38 -3.57 -3.56 5.63
C SER A 38 -4.25 -4.67 6.45
N THR A 39 -5.49 -4.97 6.09
CA THR A 39 -6.28 -6.03 6.70
C THR A 39 -5.59 -7.39 6.56
N LYS A 40 -5.48 -8.13 7.65
CA LYS A 40 -4.92 -9.49 7.64
C LYS A 40 -6.02 -10.51 7.40
N ARG A 41 -5.77 -11.47 6.50
CA ARG A 41 -6.72 -12.56 6.19
C ARG A 41 -7.11 -13.38 7.42
N THR A 42 -6.20 -13.54 8.39
CA THR A 42 -6.41 -14.38 9.58
C THR A 42 -7.36 -13.77 10.59
N THR A 43 -7.38 -12.44 10.72
CA THR A 43 -8.19 -11.73 11.72
C THR A 43 -9.36 -10.98 11.10
N GLY A 44 -9.31 -10.68 9.80
CA GLY A 44 -10.27 -9.78 9.16
C GLY A 44 -10.06 -8.30 9.51
N PHE A 45 -9.04 -7.98 10.30
CA PHE A 45 -8.70 -6.62 10.74
C PHE A 45 -7.24 -6.30 10.43
N SER A 46 -6.93 -5.01 10.23
CA SER A 46 -5.55 -4.54 10.17
C SER A 46 -4.91 -4.51 11.57
N PRO A 47 -3.58 -4.65 11.68
CA PRO A 47 -2.89 -4.48 12.96
C PRO A 47 -3.18 -3.12 13.62
N PHE A 48 -3.37 -2.06 12.84
CA PHE A 48 -3.75 -0.74 13.33
C PHE A 48 -5.12 -0.78 14.03
N GLU A 49 -6.13 -1.36 13.39
CA GLU A 49 -7.47 -1.50 13.98
C GLU A 49 -7.43 -2.32 15.28
N LEU A 50 -6.68 -3.42 15.30
CA LEU A 50 -6.54 -4.24 16.50
C LEU A 50 -5.88 -3.48 17.66
N GLN A 51 -4.97 -2.56 17.36
CA GLN A 51 -4.24 -1.79 18.36
C GLN A 51 -5.02 -0.58 18.87
N PHE A 52 -5.77 0.09 18.01
CA PHE A 52 -6.41 1.39 18.30
C PHE A 52 -7.94 1.35 18.33
N GLY A 53 -8.57 0.24 17.93
CA GLY A 53 -10.02 0.09 17.89
C GLY A 53 -10.72 0.91 16.81
N GLN A 54 -9.98 1.45 15.82
CA GLN A 54 -10.52 2.29 14.75
C GLN A 54 -9.75 2.11 13.45
N LEU A 55 -10.39 2.47 12.33
CA LEU A 55 -9.77 2.46 11.01
C LEU A 55 -8.66 3.52 10.89
N PRO A 56 -7.56 3.23 10.17
CA PRO A 56 -6.56 4.24 9.86
C PRO A 56 -7.14 5.26 8.87
N VAL A 57 -7.12 6.55 9.24
CA VAL A 57 -7.48 7.65 8.34
C VAL A 57 -6.20 8.33 7.87
N LEU A 58 -5.86 8.18 6.59
CA LEU A 58 -4.63 8.74 6.04
C LEU A 58 -4.93 9.99 5.20
N PRO A 59 -4.07 11.02 5.23
CA PRO A 59 -4.23 12.20 4.37
C PRO A 59 -4.39 11.85 2.88
N ILE A 60 -3.65 10.83 2.41
CA ILE A 60 -3.72 10.35 1.02
C ILE A 60 -5.10 9.79 0.63
N ASP A 61 -5.87 9.27 1.59
CA ASP A 61 -7.21 8.74 1.35
C ASP A 61 -8.22 9.87 1.18
N ILE A 62 -7.99 11.01 1.84
CA ILE A 62 -8.87 12.19 1.81
C ILE A 62 -8.56 13.09 0.61
N GLU A 63 -7.29 13.47 0.45
CA GLU A 63 -6.90 14.53 -0.49
C GLU A 63 -6.78 14.01 -1.92
N THR A 64 -6.28 12.79 -2.07
CA THR A 64 -5.67 12.35 -3.33
C THR A 64 -6.43 11.22 -4.02
N LYS A 65 -7.34 10.54 -3.31
CA LYS A 65 -8.12 9.39 -3.82
C LYS A 65 -7.25 8.37 -4.57
N THR A 66 -5.99 8.20 -4.16
CA THR A 66 -5.03 7.28 -4.80
C THR A 66 -5.44 5.82 -4.70
N PHE A 67 -6.45 5.52 -3.88
CA PHE A 67 -7.17 4.27 -3.89
C PHE A 67 -7.68 3.87 -5.28
N LEU A 68 -8.13 4.83 -6.09
CA LEU A 68 -8.65 4.57 -7.44
C LEU A 68 -7.55 4.21 -8.45
N ALA A 69 -6.30 4.68 -8.22
CA ALA A 69 -5.20 4.42 -9.13
C ALA A 69 -4.86 2.92 -9.21
N VAL A 70 -5.00 2.20 -8.09
CA VAL A 70 -4.63 0.79 -7.98
C VAL A 70 -5.71 -0.11 -8.58
N GLU A 71 -5.29 -1.11 -9.34
CA GLU A 71 -6.17 -2.16 -9.85
C GLU A 71 -6.25 -3.31 -8.85
N TRP A 72 -7.03 -3.13 -7.79
CA TRP A 72 -7.09 -4.07 -6.66
C TRP A 72 -7.42 -5.52 -7.06
N HIS A 73 -8.19 -5.71 -8.14
CA HIS A 73 -8.54 -7.04 -8.66
C HIS A 73 -7.34 -7.81 -9.25
N LYS A 74 -6.24 -7.12 -9.60
CA LYS A 74 -5.00 -7.75 -10.09
C LYS A 74 -4.02 -8.11 -8.98
N ILE A 75 -4.25 -7.62 -7.76
CA ILE A 75 -3.39 -7.90 -6.61
C ILE A 75 -3.77 -9.26 -6.04
N SER A 76 -2.81 -10.17 -6.06
CA SER A 76 -3.03 -11.58 -5.69
C SER A 76 -2.24 -11.98 -4.44
N THR A 77 -1.11 -11.30 -4.18
CA THR A 77 -0.21 -11.63 -3.08
C THR A 77 -0.13 -10.52 -2.03
N THR A 78 0.25 -10.87 -0.81
CA THR A 78 0.43 -9.89 0.28
C THR A 78 1.55 -8.92 -0.03
N GLU A 79 2.67 -9.38 -0.58
CA GLU A 79 3.77 -8.51 -1.01
C GLU A 79 3.35 -7.48 -2.07
N GLU A 80 2.51 -7.85 -3.06
CA GLU A 80 1.95 -6.92 -4.05
C GLU A 80 1.02 -5.90 -3.40
N LEU A 81 0.20 -6.35 -2.43
CA LEU A 81 -0.65 -5.45 -1.65
C LEU A 81 0.19 -4.43 -0.88
N LEU A 82 1.25 -4.88 -0.21
CA LEU A 82 2.16 -4.03 0.56
C LEU A 82 2.91 -3.05 -0.34
N GLU A 83 3.37 -3.49 -1.51
CA GLU A 83 3.98 -2.64 -2.52
C GLU A 83 3.01 -1.56 -3.02
N ALA A 84 1.78 -1.95 -3.42
CA ALA A 84 0.78 -1.00 -3.90
C ALA A 84 0.44 0.05 -2.84
N ARG A 85 0.23 -0.39 -1.59
CA ARG A 85 -0.01 0.50 -0.44
C ARG A 85 1.19 1.39 -0.14
N ALA A 86 2.41 0.86 -0.16
CA ALA A 86 3.63 1.64 0.05
C ALA A 86 3.82 2.71 -1.05
N ASN A 87 3.50 2.39 -2.31
CA ASN A 87 3.54 3.35 -3.41
C ASN A 87 2.49 4.48 -3.25
N GLN A 88 1.31 4.17 -2.70
CA GLN A 88 0.32 5.19 -2.34
C GLN A 88 0.83 6.10 -1.22
N LEU A 89 1.40 5.51 -0.16
CA LEU A 89 1.97 6.22 0.99
C LEU A 89 3.18 7.08 0.61
N GLU A 90 3.98 6.65 -0.36
CA GLU A 90 5.09 7.44 -0.90
C GLU A 90 4.59 8.72 -1.60
N GLY A 91 3.32 8.75 -2.02
CA GLY A 91 2.74 9.91 -2.69
C GLY A 91 3.37 10.17 -4.05
N LYS A 92 3.74 9.11 -4.79
CA LYS A 92 4.24 9.23 -6.16
C LYS A 92 3.24 9.98 -7.03
N GLU A 93 3.73 10.98 -7.76
CA GLU A 93 2.90 11.81 -8.65
C GLU A 93 2.16 10.96 -9.70
N GLU A 94 2.80 9.89 -10.16
CA GLU A 94 2.21 8.90 -11.04
C GLU A 94 0.92 8.27 -10.50
N MET A 95 0.86 7.98 -9.19
CA MET A 95 -0.35 7.43 -8.57
C MET A 95 -1.47 8.47 -8.53
N ARG A 96 -1.13 9.75 -8.33
CA ARG A 96 -2.11 10.84 -8.37
C ARG A 96 -2.67 11.04 -9.77
N ARG A 97 -1.79 11.04 -10.77
CA ARG A 97 -2.16 11.17 -12.19
C ARG A 97 -3.10 10.05 -12.62
N LYS A 98 -2.73 8.80 -12.34
CA LYS A 98 -3.58 7.63 -12.64
C LYS A 98 -4.94 7.68 -11.96
N ALA A 99 -5.00 8.12 -10.70
CA ALA A 99 -6.27 8.31 -10.00
C ALA A 99 -7.14 9.39 -10.67
N ALA A 100 -6.54 10.51 -11.05
CA ALA A 100 -7.24 11.60 -11.73
C ALA A 100 -7.77 11.21 -13.11
N GLU A 101 -6.97 10.49 -13.91
CA GLU A 101 -7.37 9.97 -15.22
C GLU A 101 -8.56 9.00 -15.09
N LYS A 102 -8.50 8.03 -14.16
CA LYS A 102 -9.62 7.12 -13.90
C LYS A 102 -10.89 7.84 -13.45
N LEU A 103 -10.76 8.87 -12.60
CA LEU A 103 -11.90 9.65 -12.14
C LEU A 103 -12.53 10.45 -13.28
N LYS A 104 -11.73 10.94 -14.23
CA LYS A 104 -12.23 11.65 -15.42
C LYS A 104 -13.00 10.69 -16.32
N ASN A 105 -12.43 9.53 -16.66
CA ASN A 105 -13.06 8.57 -17.55
C ASN A 105 -14.38 8.05 -16.98
N SER A 106 -14.43 7.77 -15.67
CA SER A 106 -15.67 7.35 -14.99
C SER A 106 -16.80 8.39 -15.00
N ARG A 107 -16.54 9.65 -15.40
CA ARG A 107 -17.56 10.70 -15.53
C ARG A 107 -18.02 10.90 -16.98
N GLU A 108 -17.29 10.35 -17.94
CA GLU A 108 -17.60 10.43 -19.37
C GLU A 108 -18.43 9.21 -19.83
N ASP A 109 -18.44 8.12 -19.04
CA ASP A 109 -19.33 6.96 -19.16
C ASP A 109 -20.69 7.17 -18.45
#